data_AF-A0A2N2MNU6-F1
#
_entry.id   AF-A0A2N2MNU6-F1
#
_cell.length_a   1.000
_cell.length_b   1.000
_cell.length_c   1.000
_cell.angle_alpha   90.00
_cell.angle_beta   90.00
_cell.angle_gamma   90.00
#
_symmetry.space_group_name_H-M   'P 1'
#
loop_
_entity.id
_entity.type
_entity.pdbx_description
1 polymer ?
#
loop_
_entity_poly.entity_id
_entity_poly.type
_entity_poly.pdbx_seq_one_letter_code
_entity_poly.pdbx_strand_id
1 'polypeptide(L)'
;MRVLQRSSPEVEAAALISPDGLIIASALKPEINADRISAMSASILSLGEGISKETGLGFLEQVHIQGRDGHIVLMAAGEKAVLTALITAQAKMGVLLMDMRHAADDLVKLLALDDQIQAK
;
A
#
# COMPACT_ATOMS: atom_id res chain seq x y z
N MET A 1 0.70 7.99 6.82
CA MET A 1 2.03 7.56 6.32
C MET A 1 3.12 7.68 7.38
N ARG A 2 3.48 8.89 7.85
CA ARG A 2 4.52 9.04 8.89
C ARG A 2 4.21 8.33 10.22
N VAL A 3 2.93 8.18 10.57
CA VAL A 3 2.51 7.41 11.75
C VAL A 3 2.93 5.94 11.63
N LEU A 4 2.67 5.30 10.49
CA LEU A 4 3.08 3.91 10.21
C LEU A 4 4.60 3.72 10.33
N GLN A 5 5.40 4.65 9.79
CA GLN A 5 6.86 4.58 9.92
C GLN A 5 7.35 4.78 11.36
N ARG A 6 6.61 5.53 12.18
CA ARG A 6 6.94 5.73 13.60
C ARG A 6 6.57 4.53 14.46
N SER A 7 5.44 3.88 14.17
CA SER A 7 5.01 2.66 14.86
C SER A 7 5.82 1.44 14.46
N SER A 8 6.34 1.43 13.23
CA SER A 8 7.02 0.28 12.63
C SER A 8 8.33 0.76 11.98
N PRO A 9 9.44 0.85 12.74
CA PRO A 9 10.73 1.38 12.28
C PRO A 9 11.32 0.65 11.06
N GLU A 10 10.90 -0.60 10.83
CA GLU A 10 11.32 -1.41 9.69
C GLU A 10 10.67 -0.98 8.36
N VAL A 11 9.63 -0.12 8.40
CA VAL A 11 9.03 0.49 7.21
C VAL A 11 9.89 1.67 6.75
N GLU A 12 10.67 1.42 5.71
CA GLU A 12 11.63 2.41 5.18
C GLU A 12 10.97 3.49 4.33
N ALA A 13 9.88 3.13 3.64
CA ALA A 13 9.11 4.02 2.80
C ALA A 13 7.68 3.50 2.67
N ALA A 14 6.71 4.41 2.59
CA ALA A 14 5.33 4.05 2.34
C ALA A 14 4.64 5.05 1.41
N ALA A 15 3.71 4.58 0.59
CA ALA A 15 2.88 5.39 -0.28
C ALA A 15 1.45 4.84 -0.32
N LEU A 16 0.49 5.74 -0.41
CA LEU A 16 -0.91 5.46 -0.73
C LEU A 16 -1.13 5.86 -2.19
N ILE A 17 -1.54 4.89 -3.00
CA ILE A 17 -1.62 5.00 -4.45
C ILE A 17 -3.04 4.66 -4.89
N SER A 18 -3.63 5.43 -5.81
CA SER A 18 -4.93 5.16 -6.39
C SER A 18 -4.86 4.05 -7.47
N PRO A 19 -6.00 3.44 -7.85
CA PRO A 19 -6.05 2.39 -8.87
C PRO A 19 -5.49 2.80 -10.24
N ASP A 20 -5.53 4.10 -10.57
CA ASP A 20 -4.96 4.66 -11.80
C ASP A 20 -3.45 4.95 -11.69
N GLY A 21 -2.84 4.66 -10.54
CA GLY A 21 -1.40 4.82 -10.34
C GLY A 21 -0.96 6.25 -10.01
N LEU A 22 -1.82 7.06 -9.39
CA LEU A 22 -1.44 8.36 -8.84
C LEU A 22 -1.15 8.26 -7.34
N ILE A 23 -0.17 9.05 -6.87
CA ILE A 23 0.14 9.10 -5.43
C ILE A 23 -0.83 10.05 -4.73
N ILE A 24 -1.58 9.50 -3.78
CA ILE A 24 -2.47 10.26 -2.90
C ILE A 24 -1.67 10.85 -1.73
N ALA A 25 -0.83 10.03 -1.11
CA ALA A 25 0.02 10.44 0.00
C ALA A 25 1.27 9.58 0.07
N SER A 26 2.39 10.12 0.55
CA SER A 26 3.60 9.32 0.68
C SER A 26 4.52 9.81 1.80
N ALA A 27 5.37 8.89 2.24
CA ALA A 27 6.52 9.15 3.08
C ALA A 27 7.69 8.33 2.50
N LEU A 28 8.19 8.81 1.36
CA LEU A 28 9.30 8.19 0.64
C LEU A 28 10.63 8.81 1.09
N LYS A 29 11.70 8.01 1.03
CA LYS A 29 13.07 8.54 1.13
C LYS A 29 13.40 9.33 -0.16
N PRO A 30 14.29 10.35 -0.11
CA PRO A 30 14.62 11.18 -1.26
C PRO A 30 15.13 10.41 -2.49
N GLU A 31 15.73 9.24 -2.28
CA GLU A 31 16.32 8.41 -3.33
C GLU A 31 15.27 7.59 -4.10
N ILE A 32 14.04 7.52 -3.58
CA ILE A 32 12.94 6.75 -4.17
C ILE A 32 12.18 7.63 -5.15
N ASN A 33 12.17 7.23 -6.43
CA ASN A 33 11.35 7.89 -7.44
C ASN A 33 9.87 7.51 -7.26
N ALA A 34 9.08 8.51 -6.88
CA ALA A 34 7.66 8.38 -6.58
C ALA A 34 6.86 7.87 -7.80
N ASP A 35 7.03 8.50 -8.97
CA ASP A 35 6.32 8.13 -10.21
C ASP A 35 6.59 6.68 -10.62
N ARG A 36 7.84 6.23 -10.50
CA ARG A 36 8.21 4.84 -10.80
C ARG A 36 7.53 3.86 -9.86
N ILE A 37 7.55 4.11 -8.54
CA ILE A 37 6.88 3.24 -7.55
C ILE A 37 5.37 3.20 -7.81
N SER A 38 4.78 4.34 -8.16
CA SER A 38 3.36 4.43 -8.45
C SER A 38 2.96 3.58 -9.65
N ALA A 39 3.66 3.75 -10.78
CA ALA A 39 3.41 2.99 -12.01
C ALA A 39 3.64 1.48 -11.83
N MET A 40 4.69 1.09 -11.09
CA MET A 40 4.96 -0.32 -10.79
C MET A 40 3.87 -0.92 -9.88
N SER A 41 3.42 -0.17 -8.87
CA SER A 41 2.35 -0.63 -7.97
C SER A 41 1.04 -0.83 -8.73
N ALA A 42 0.65 0.13 -9.58
CA ALA A 42 -0.54 0.01 -10.42
C ALA A 42 -0.48 -1.21 -11.35
N SER A 43 0.68 -1.47 -11.95
CA SER A 43 0.91 -2.64 -12.81
C SER A 43 0.75 -3.96 -12.03
N ILE A 44 1.35 -4.06 -10.84
CA ILE A 44 1.25 -5.25 -9.98
C ILE A 44 -0.18 -5.50 -9.54
N LEU A 45 -0.91 -4.44 -9.17
CA LEU A 45 -2.31 -4.52 -8.77
C LEU A 45 -3.20 -4.98 -9.91
N SER A 46 -3.04 -4.39 -11.09
CA SER A 46 -3.80 -4.80 -12.29
C SER A 46 -3.61 -6.29 -12.60
N LEU A 47 -2.37 -6.79 -12.48
CA LEU A 47 -2.07 -8.21 -12.67
C LEU A 47 -2.65 -9.08 -11.54
N GLY A 48 -2.50 -8.67 -10.29
CA GLY A 48 -3.01 -9.40 -9.12
C GLY A 48 -4.53 -9.51 -9.10
N GLU A 49 -5.24 -8.44 -9.46
CA GLU A 49 -6.69 -8.42 -9.60
C GLU A 49 -7.15 -9.31 -10.75
N GLY A 50 -6.46 -9.26 -11.89
CA GLY A 50 -6.70 -10.16 -13.02
C GLY A 50 -6.57 -11.63 -12.62
N ILE A 51 -5.48 -12.00 -11.94
CA ILE A 51 -5.27 -13.36 -11.43
C ILE A 51 -6.36 -13.74 -10.43
N SER A 52 -6.69 -12.85 -9.49
CA SER A 52 -7.70 -13.12 -8.45
C SER A 52 -9.08 -13.38 -9.05
N LYS A 53 -9.44 -12.63 -10.09
CA LYS A 53 -10.68 -12.80 -10.84
C LYS A 53 -10.72 -14.13 -11.59
N GLU A 54 -9.67 -14.46 -12.35
CA GLU A 54 -9.60 -15.68 -13.16
C GLU A 54 -9.56 -16.95 -12.30
N THR A 55 -8.99 -16.86 -11.09
CA THR A 55 -8.85 -18.01 -10.17
C THR A 55 -9.96 -18.10 -9.13
N GLY A 56 -10.88 -17.14 -9.08
CA GLY A 56 -11.99 -17.12 -8.13
C GLY A 56 -11.59 -16.81 -6.69
N LEU A 57 -10.48 -16.09 -6.48
CA LEU A 57 -10.03 -15.67 -5.15
C LEU A 57 -10.84 -14.49 -4.57
N GLY A 58 -11.66 -13.84 -5.40
CA GLY A 58 -12.42 -12.65 -5.00
C GLY A 58 -11.58 -11.39 -5.09
N PHE A 59 -11.71 -10.50 -4.11
CA PHE A 59 -10.99 -9.22 -4.07
C PHE A 59 -9.52 -9.44 -3.66
N LEU A 60 -8.61 -8.76 -4.36
CA LEU A 60 -7.19 -8.78 -4.02
C LEU A 60 -6.97 -7.99 -2.72
N GLU A 61 -6.74 -8.69 -1.61
CA GLU A 61 -6.49 -8.02 -0.33
C GLU A 61 -5.06 -7.50 -0.18
N GLN A 62 -4.08 -8.25 -0.67
CA GLN A 62 -2.66 -7.91 -0.54
C GLN A 62 -1.78 -8.63 -1.55
N VAL A 63 -0.64 -8.02 -1.86
CA VAL A 63 0.49 -8.64 -2.56
C VAL A 63 1.74 -8.50 -1.71
N HIS A 64 2.44 -9.60 -1.49
CA HIS A 64 3.73 -9.62 -0.79
C HIS A 64 4.83 -10.06 -1.73
N ILE A 65 5.84 -9.20 -1.88
CA ILE A 65 7.04 -9.47 -2.67
C ILE A 65 8.19 -9.58 -1.68
N GLN A 66 8.86 -10.73 -1.68
CA GLN A 66 10.03 -10.98 -0.85
C GLN A 66 11.28 -10.98 -1.70
N GLY A 67 12.21 -10.09 -1.38
CA GLY A 67 13.58 -10.10 -1.88
C GLY A 67 14.55 -10.60 -0.82
N ARG A 68 15.82 -10.74 -1.20
CA ARG A 68 16.90 -11.06 -0.26
C ARG A 68 17.09 -9.94 0.78
N ASP A 69 16.93 -8.70 0.34
CA ASP A 69 17.31 -7.51 1.11
C ASP A 69 16.10 -6.79 1.73
N GLY A 70 14.89 -7.35 1.58
CA GLY A 70 13.69 -6.77 2.16
C GLY A 70 12.40 -7.29 1.54
N HIS A 71 11.32 -6.59 1.85
CA HIS A 71 9.98 -6.91 1.40
C HIS A 71 9.29 -5.67 0.83
N ILE A 72 8.41 -5.90 -0.14
CA ILE A 72 7.41 -4.92 -0.55
C ILE A 72 6.05 -5.52 -0.26
N VAL A 73 5.20 -4.78 0.45
CA VAL A 73 3.82 -5.16 0.72
C VAL A 73 2.92 -4.11 0.09
N LEU A 74 2.00 -4.55 -0.76
CA LEU A 74 0.88 -3.76 -1.26
C LEU A 74 -0.37 -4.28 -0.55
N MET A 75 -1.08 -3.42 0.15
CA MET A 75 -2.28 -3.77 0.90
C MET A 75 -3.44 -2.90 0.43
N ALA A 76 -4.56 -3.54 0.08
CA ALA A 76 -5.77 -2.82 -0.28
C ALA A 76 -6.21 -1.90 0.86
N ALA A 77 -6.53 -0.65 0.51
CA ALA A 77 -7.14 0.34 1.39
C ALA A 77 -8.51 0.69 0.79
N GLY A 78 -9.45 -0.25 0.96
CA GLY A 78 -10.76 -0.19 0.32
C GLY A 78 -10.64 -0.38 -1.20
N GLU A 79 -11.64 0.10 -1.95
CA GLU A 79 -11.66 0.00 -3.42
C GLU A 79 -10.91 1.14 -4.12
N LYS A 80 -10.52 2.17 -3.37
CA LYS A 80 -10.05 3.45 -3.93
C LYS A 80 -8.56 3.69 -3.80
N ALA A 81 -7.84 2.84 -3.07
CA ALA A 81 -6.41 3.02 -2.88
C ALA A 81 -5.71 1.75 -2.43
N VAL A 82 -4.39 1.77 -2.55
CA VAL A 82 -3.49 0.73 -2.07
C VAL A 82 -2.36 1.36 -1.29
N LEU A 83 -2.12 0.81 -0.10
CA LEU A 83 -0.98 1.13 0.74
C LEU A 83 0.20 0.25 0.34
N THR A 84 1.22 0.85 -0.25
CA THR A 84 2.50 0.21 -0.59
C THR A 84 3.55 0.57 0.45
N ALA A 85 4.25 -0.43 1.00
CA ALA A 85 5.34 -0.23 1.95
C ALA A 85 6.59 -1.03 1.55
N LEU A 86 7.76 -0.40 1.69
CA LEU A 86 9.08 -1.02 1.60
C LEU A 86 9.58 -1.31 3.01
N ILE A 87 10.01 -2.55 3.23
CA ILE A 87 10.28 -3.09 4.56
C ILE A 87 11.64 -3.77 4.56
N THR A 88 12.43 -3.55 5.62
CA THR A 88 13.74 -4.21 5.78
C THR A 88 13.61 -5.73 5.94
N ALA A 89 14.65 -6.49 5.58
CA ALA A 89 14.63 -7.96 5.63
C ALA A 89 14.48 -8.55 7.05
N GLN A 90 14.79 -7.78 8.09
CA GLN A 90 14.78 -8.23 9.48
C GLN A 90 13.42 -8.02 10.17
N ALA A 91 12.41 -7.56 9.43
CA ALA A 91 11.11 -7.22 9.97
C ALA A 91 10.36 -8.44 10.53
N LYS A 92 9.72 -8.24 11.68
CA LYS A 92 8.77 -9.22 12.25
C LYS A 92 7.45 -9.13 11.49
N MET A 93 7.34 -9.91 10.41
CA MET A 93 6.28 -9.70 9.42
C MET A 93 4.86 -9.78 9.97
N GLY A 94 4.58 -10.65 10.95
CA GLY A 94 3.24 -10.73 11.55
C GLY A 94 2.78 -9.41 12.20
N VAL A 95 3.66 -8.73 12.93
CA VAL A 95 3.35 -7.44 13.57
C VAL A 95 3.20 -6.35 12.51
N LEU A 96 4.10 -6.34 11.52
CA LEU A 96 4.11 -5.31 10.51
C LEU A 96 2.88 -5.38 9.58
N LEU A 97 2.44 -6.60 9.22
CA LEU A 97 1.20 -6.78 8.45
C LEU A 97 -0.03 -6.33 9.26
N MET A 98 -0.05 -6.55 10.58
CA MET A 98 -1.11 -6.05 11.45
C MET A 98 -1.13 -4.52 11.50
N ASP A 99 0.02 -3.88 11.70
CA ASP A 99 0.14 -2.42 11.70
C ASP A 99 -0.27 -1.81 10.36
N MET A 100 0.14 -2.43 9.25
CA MET A 100 -0.26 -2.02 7.91
C MET A 100 -1.76 -2.15 7.69
N ARG A 101 -2.41 -3.22 8.19
CA ARG A 101 -3.87 -3.39 8.09
C ARG A 101 -4.61 -2.30 8.85
N HIS A 102 -4.21 -2.02 10.08
CA HIS A 102 -4.79 -0.89 10.83
C HIS A 102 -4.60 0.44 10.11
N ALA A 103 -3.41 0.68 9.55
CA ALA A 103 -3.15 1.88 8.77
C ALA A 103 -4.04 1.94 7.51
N ALA A 104 -4.22 0.84 6.80
CA ALA A 104 -5.10 0.78 5.62
C ALA A 104 -6.56 1.09 6.00
N ASP A 105 -7.07 0.50 7.08
CA ASP A 105 -8.43 0.72 7.58
C ASP A 105 -8.67 2.19 7.97
N ASP A 106 -7.67 2.83 8.61
CA ASP A 106 -7.76 4.24 8.96
C ASP A 106 -7.73 5.15 7.72
N LEU A 107 -6.96 4.79 6.70
CA LEU A 107 -6.93 5.53 5.43
C LEU A 107 -8.26 5.39 4.68
N VAL A 108 -8.91 4.23 4.70
CA VAL A 108 -10.25 4.05 4.12
C VAL A 108 -11.23 5.05 4.71
N LYS A 109 -11.25 5.18 6.05
CA LYS A 109 -12.13 6.13 6.74
C LYS A 109 -11.83 7.58 6.31
N LEU A 110 -10.55 7.93 6.18
CA LEU A 110 -10.12 9.27 5.77
C LEU A 110 -10.50 9.59 4.32
N LEU A 111 -10.34 8.65 3.39
CA LEU A 111 -10.72 8.82 1.99
C LEU A 111 -12.23 8.99 1.83
N ALA A 112 -13.03 8.23 2.57
CA ALA A 112 -14.48 8.34 2.55
C ALA A 112 -14.98 9.71 3.06
N LEU A 113 -14.26 10.35 3.98
CA LEU A 113 -14.55 11.71 4.45
C LEU A 113 -14.27 12.75 3.36
N ASP A 114 -13.18 12.60 2.60
CA ASP A 114 -12.82 13.54 1.54
C ASP A 114 -13.85 13.55 0.40
N ASP A 115 -14.35 12.38 0.01
CA ASP A 115 -15.43 12.25 -0.99
C ASP A 115 -16.70 13.03 -0.59
N GLN A 116 -17.06 13.00 0.69
CA GLN A 116 -18.25 13.70 1.21
C GLN A 116 -18.08 15.23 1.19
N ILE A 117 -16.85 15.71 1.35
CA ILE A 117 -16.54 17.15 1.30
C ILE A 117 -16.58 17.64 -0.14
N GLN A 118 -16.02 16.88 -1.09
CA GLN A 118 -16.01 17.26 -2.51
C GLN A 118 -17.39 17.16 -3.18
N ALA A 119 -18.26 16.28 -2.68
CA ALA A 119 -19.62 16.12 -3.20
C ALA A 119 -20.62 17.23 -2.76
N LYS A 120 -20.15 18.22 -1.99
CA LYS A 120 -20.95 19.30 -1.42
C LYS A 120 -20.54 20.65 -1.99
#